data_AF-A5GBM1-F1
#
_entry.id   AF-A5GBM1-F1
#
_cell.length_a   1.000
_cell.length_b   1.000
_cell.length_c   1.000
_cell.angle_alpha   90.00
_cell.angle_beta   90.00
_cell.angle_gamma   90.00
#
_symmetry.space_group_name_H-M   'P 1'
#
loop_
_entity.id
_entity.type
_entity.pdbx_description
1 polymer ?
#
loop_
_entity_poly.entity_id
_entity_poly.type
_entity_poly.pdbx_seq_one_letter_code
_entity_poly.pdbx_strand_id
1 'polypeptide(L)'
;MNILAKKRGAATKVAILIGIFLVAANAPGKPANAQEEDIDVSCYKGNLEEGNYIGNLTVTDPDTAGQSCNSTYYDCDGKCFGCFPDLDLSEEVCYDDAGREFLK
;
A
#
# COMPACT_ATOMS: atom_id res chain seq x y z
N MET A 1 -4.86 76.64 22.86
CA MET A 1 -3.44 77.00 23.00
C MET A 1 -2.64 75.71 23.10
N ASN A 2 -1.70 75.53 22.17
CA ASN A 2 -0.76 74.39 22.05
C ASN A 2 -0.01 74.09 23.35
N ILE A 3 0.37 72.83 23.60
CA ILE A 3 1.79 72.42 23.67
C ILE A 3 1.91 70.95 23.19
N LEU A 4 2.75 70.78 22.17
CA LEU A 4 3.25 69.51 21.64
C LEU A 4 4.56 69.12 22.39
N ALA A 5 4.75 67.81 22.58
CA ALA A 5 6.02 67.07 22.59
C ALA A 5 7.05 67.20 23.74
N LYS A 6 7.46 66.05 24.30
CA LYS A 6 8.87 65.60 24.29
C LYS A 6 9.02 64.10 24.63
N LYS A 7 9.55 63.32 23.69
CA LYS A 7 10.10 61.95 23.85
C LYS A 7 11.34 61.95 24.76
N ARG A 8 11.44 60.97 25.67
CA ARG A 8 12.69 60.34 26.18
C ARG A 8 12.28 58.91 26.59
N GLY A 9 12.62 57.83 25.88
CA GLY A 9 13.99 57.40 25.60
C GLY A 9 14.53 56.55 26.75
N ALA A 10 13.89 55.42 27.06
CA ALA A 10 14.42 54.42 27.98
C ALA A 10 14.80 53.18 27.17
N ALA A 11 16.08 53.10 26.84
CA ALA A 11 16.69 51.93 26.23
C ALA A 11 16.86 50.85 27.32
N THR A 12 15.86 49.98 27.46
CA THR A 12 15.98 48.77 28.29
C THR A 12 16.60 47.67 27.45
N LYS A 13 17.85 47.37 27.76
CA LYS A 13 18.57 46.19 27.27
C LYS A 13 17.94 44.92 27.88
N VAL A 14 18.21 43.79 27.20
CA VAL A 14 18.16 42.40 27.71
C VAL A 14 16.74 41.80 27.66
N ALA A 15 16.47 40.59 27.16
CA ALA A 15 17.29 39.41 26.88
C ALA A 15 16.84 38.72 25.60
N ILE A 16 17.77 38.15 24.86
CA ILE A 16 17.51 37.19 23.78
C ILE A 16 16.98 35.92 24.43
N LEU A 17 15.68 35.66 24.33
CA LEU A 17 15.12 34.35 24.64
C LEU A 17 15.38 33.45 23.43
N ILE A 18 16.43 32.65 23.54
CA ILE A 18 16.72 31.53 22.63
C ILE A 18 15.58 30.53 22.81
N GLY A 19 14.58 30.60 21.95
CA GLY A 19 13.52 29.62 21.86
C GLY A 19 14.12 28.28 21.45
N ILE A 20 14.08 27.32 22.38
CA ILE A 20 14.48 25.94 22.16
C ILE A 20 13.55 25.35 21.10
N PHE A 21 14.05 25.14 19.89
CA PHE A 21 13.39 24.32 18.88
C PHE A 21 13.47 22.86 19.34
N LEU A 22 12.39 22.35 19.92
CA LEU A 22 12.18 20.91 20.03
C LEU A 22 11.84 20.40 18.63
N VAL A 23 12.86 20.04 17.87
CA VAL A 23 12.68 19.22 16.68
C VAL A 23 12.32 17.82 17.19
N ALA A 24 11.03 17.48 17.15
CA ALA A 24 10.61 16.10 17.29
C ALA A 24 11.31 15.30 16.17
N ALA A 25 12.26 14.46 16.56
CA ALA A 25 12.86 13.49 15.66
C ALA A 25 11.74 12.53 15.26
N ASN A 26 11.12 12.78 14.11
CA ASN A 26 10.34 11.77 13.42
C ASN A 26 11.34 10.69 13.02
N ALA A 27 11.46 9.64 13.81
CA ALA A 27 12.19 8.46 13.40
C ALA A 27 11.53 7.99 12.10
N PRO A 28 12.27 7.78 10.99
CA PRO A 28 11.71 7.14 9.82
C PRO A 28 11.22 5.77 10.28
N GLY A 29 9.91 5.58 10.26
CA GLY A 29 9.31 4.27 10.43
C GLY A 29 10.01 3.35 9.45
N LYS A 30 10.67 2.31 9.96
CA LYS A 30 11.12 1.20 9.12
C LYS A 30 9.90 0.77 8.31
N PRO A 31 10.00 0.62 6.97
CA PRO A 31 8.94 -0.09 6.27
C PRO A 31 8.81 -1.44 6.96
N ALA A 32 7.58 -1.76 7.38
CA ALA A 32 7.26 -3.11 7.80
C ALA A 32 7.77 -4.01 6.67
N ASN A 33 8.70 -4.89 7.03
CA ASN A 33 9.14 -5.94 6.14
C ASN A 33 7.87 -6.79 5.95
N ALA A 34 7.12 -6.52 4.88
CA ALA A 34 6.10 -7.44 4.41
C ALA A 34 6.88 -8.72 4.17
N GLN A 35 6.66 -9.71 5.03
CA GLN A 35 7.19 -11.02 4.77
C GLN A 35 6.52 -11.39 3.44
N GLU A 36 7.32 -11.58 2.38
CA GLU A 36 6.83 -12.15 1.14
C GLU A 36 6.41 -13.57 1.51
N GLU A 37 5.14 -13.71 1.91
CA GLU A 37 4.53 -14.98 2.17
C GLU A 37 4.25 -15.60 0.80
N ASP A 38 4.72 -16.84 0.62
CA ASP A 38 4.39 -17.63 -0.55
C ASP A 38 2.89 -17.93 -0.50
N ILE A 39 2.16 -17.49 -1.52
CA ILE A 39 0.71 -17.66 -1.66
C ILE A 39 0.46 -18.71 -2.74
N ASP A 40 -0.21 -19.79 -2.36
CA ASP A 40 -0.68 -20.81 -3.31
C ASP A 40 -1.93 -20.32 -4.04
N VAL A 41 -1.80 -20.17 -5.35
CA VAL A 41 -2.82 -19.63 -6.26
C VAL A 41 -3.34 -20.73 -7.18
N SER A 42 -4.66 -20.87 -7.23
CA SER A 42 -5.39 -21.67 -8.21
C SER A 42 -5.70 -20.85 -9.46
N CYS A 43 -5.33 -21.36 -10.64
CA CYS A 43 -5.53 -20.71 -11.92
C CYS A 43 -6.77 -21.25 -12.65
N TYR A 44 -7.62 -20.34 -13.13
CA TYR A 44 -8.87 -20.69 -13.82
C TYR A 44 -8.98 -20.02 -15.20
N LYS A 45 -9.50 -20.76 -16.18
CA LYS A 45 -9.65 -20.31 -17.58
C LYS A 45 -10.96 -19.57 -17.81
N GLY A 46 -10.91 -18.26 -18.03
CA GLY A 46 -12.01 -17.45 -18.58
C GLY A 46 -13.26 -17.29 -17.69
N ASN A 47 -13.51 -18.19 -16.74
CA ASN A 47 -14.46 -18.08 -15.64
C ASN A 47 -13.98 -18.93 -14.43
N LEU A 48 -14.66 -18.83 -13.29
CA LEU A 48 -14.25 -19.45 -12.02
C LEU A 48 -14.96 -20.77 -11.67
N GLU A 49 -15.70 -21.37 -12.60
CA GLU A 49 -16.36 -22.66 -12.38
C GLU A 49 -15.33 -23.81 -12.30
N GLU A 50 -15.61 -24.84 -11.50
CA GLU A 50 -14.68 -25.97 -11.24
C GLU A 50 -14.14 -26.65 -12.51
N GLY A 51 -14.91 -26.65 -13.61
CA GLY A 51 -14.49 -27.21 -14.89
C GLY A 51 -13.40 -26.42 -15.62
N ASN A 52 -13.05 -25.22 -15.15
CA ASN A 52 -12.08 -24.32 -15.77
C ASN A 52 -10.75 -24.23 -15.01
N TYR A 53 -10.57 -25.03 -13.96
CA TYR A 53 -9.30 -25.15 -13.28
C TYR A 53 -8.19 -25.64 -14.24
N ILE A 54 -7.05 -24.96 -14.24
CA ILE A 54 -5.89 -25.29 -15.09
C ILE A 54 -4.75 -25.88 -14.26
N GLY A 55 -4.49 -25.31 -13.08
CA GLY A 55 -3.33 -25.67 -12.28
C GLY A 55 -3.13 -24.72 -11.10
N ASN A 56 -2.09 -25.01 -10.31
CA ASN A 56 -1.66 -24.19 -9.19
C ASN A 56 -0.26 -23.63 -9.42
N LEU A 57 -0.01 -22.44 -8.89
CA LEU A 57 1.31 -21.83 -8.81
C LEU A 57 1.49 -21.12 -7.46
N THR A 58 2.71 -20.73 -7.16
CA THR A 58 3.02 -19.95 -5.96
C THR A 58 3.48 -18.56 -6.38
N VAL A 59 2.92 -17.51 -5.77
CA VAL A 59 3.34 -16.12 -5.95
C VAL A 59 3.75 -15.51 -4.61
N THR A 60 4.59 -14.47 -4.66
CA THR A 60 4.94 -13.67 -3.48
C THR A 60 4.10 -12.40 -3.37
N ASP A 61 3.34 -12.04 -4.42
CA ASP A 61 2.48 -10.88 -4.49
C ASP A 61 1.10 -11.28 -5.06
N PRO A 62 0.03 -11.19 -4.26
CA PRO A 62 -1.31 -11.59 -4.70
C PRO A 62 -1.81 -10.79 -5.90
N ASP A 63 -1.44 -9.52 -6.03
CA ASP A 63 -1.87 -8.63 -7.13
C ASP A 63 -1.38 -9.14 -8.50
N THR A 64 -0.32 -9.95 -8.50
CA THR A 64 0.27 -10.56 -9.70
C THR A 64 -0.30 -11.94 -10.04
N ALA A 65 -1.22 -12.48 -9.23
CA ALA A 65 -1.72 -13.85 -9.38
C ALA A 65 -2.33 -14.10 -10.77
N GLY A 66 -3.21 -13.21 -11.24
CA GLY A 66 -3.81 -13.31 -12.57
C GLY A 66 -2.77 -13.25 -13.69
N GLN A 67 -1.80 -12.34 -13.61
CA GLN A 67 -0.71 -12.22 -14.59
C GLN A 67 0.17 -13.48 -14.61
N SER A 68 0.52 -13.99 -13.43
CA SER A 68 1.33 -15.18 -13.26
C SER A 68 0.65 -16.42 -13.84
N CYS A 69 -0.66 -16.57 -13.65
CA CYS A 69 -1.43 -17.64 -14.30
C CYS A 69 -1.37 -17.50 -15.82
N ASN A 70 -1.59 -16.29 -16.34
CA ASN A 70 -1.57 -16.00 -17.78
C ASN A 70 -0.21 -16.22 -18.44
N SER A 71 0.89 -15.97 -17.72
CA SER A 71 2.26 -16.22 -18.23
C SER A 71 2.67 -17.69 -18.14
N THR A 72 2.15 -18.42 -17.16
CA THR A 72 2.58 -19.80 -16.87
C THR A 72 1.83 -20.81 -17.73
N TYR A 73 0.52 -20.63 -17.90
CA TYR A 73 -0.32 -21.58 -18.62
C TYR A 73 -0.71 -21.07 -19.99
N TYR A 74 -0.24 -21.74 -21.04
CA TYR A 74 -0.57 -21.40 -22.43
C TYR A 74 -2.08 -21.41 -22.71
N ASP A 75 -2.83 -22.27 -22.00
CA ASP A 75 -4.28 -22.39 -22.15
C ASP A 75 -5.06 -21.15 -21.70
N CYS A 76 -4.40 -20.21 -21.02
CA CYS A 76 -5.01 -18.99 -20.53
C CYS A 76 -5.35 -17.97 -21.61
N ASP A 77 -4.58 -17.90 -22.70
CA ASP A 77 -4.79 -16.92 -23.79
C ASP A 77 -4.99 -15.47 -23.27
N GLY A 78 -4.31 -15.11 -22.17
CA GLY A 78 -4.43 -13.78 -21.54
C GLY A 78 -5.74 -13.53 -20.77
N LYS A 79 -6.54 -14.55 -20.47
CA LYS A 79 -7.87 -14.43 -19.85
C LYS A 79 -8.04 -15.25 -18.57
N CYS A 80 -6.94 -15.69 -17.96
CA CYS A 80 -7.00 -16.42 -16.70
C CYS A 80 -7.16 -15.52 -15.49
N PHE A 81 -7.74 -16.12 -14.45
CA PHE A 81 -7.79 -15.57 -13.10
C PHE A 81 -6.89 -16.41 -12.19
N GLY A 82 -6.25 -15.76 -11.23
CA GLY A 82 -5.56 -16.41 -10.12
C GLY A 82 -6.32 -16.17 -8.83
N CYS A 83 -6.72 -17.23 -8.14
CA CYS A 83 -7.47 -17.14 -6.89
C CYS A 83 -6.76 -17.86 -5.75
N PHE A 84 -6.89 -17.34 -4.53
CA PHE A 84 -6.39 -17.97 -3.32
C PHE A 84 -7.40 -17.79 -2.17
N PRO A 85 -7.40 -18.71 -1.19
CA PRO A 85 -8.26 -18.57 -0.03
C PRO A 85 -7.79 -17.40 0.83
N ASP A 86 -8.70 -16.49 1.14
CA ASP A 86 -8.46 -15.49 2.18
C ASP A 86 -8.83 -16.11 3.54
N LEU A 87 -7.97 -15.93 4.56
CA LEU A 87 -8.16 -16.56 5.87
C LEU A 87 -9.19 -15.83 6.75
N ASP A 88 -9.48 -14.57 6.42
CA ASP A 88 -10.44 -13.72 7.11
C ASP A 88 -11.84 -13.81 6.46
N LEU A 89 -11.90 -14.13 5.17
CA LEU A 89 -13.14 -14.34 4.41
C LEU A 89 -13.47 -15.84 4.27
N SER A 90 -14.75 -16.16 4.12
CA SER A 90 -15.17 -17.52 3.75
C SER A 90 -15.21 -17.74 2.23
N GLU A 91 -14.57 -16.83 1.48
CA GLU A 91 -14.60 -16.72 0.03
C GLU A 91 -13.16 -16.69 -0.50
N GLU A 92 -12.97 -17.02 -1.79
CA GLU A 92 -11.65 -16.88 -2.42
C GLU A 92 -11.49 -15.47 -2.99
N VAL A 93 -10.28 -14.91 -2.86
CA VAL A 93 -9.91 -13.64 -3.49
C VAL A 93 -9.24 -13.97 -4.82
N CYS A 94 -9.75 -13.35 -5.89
CA CYS A 94 -9.30 -13.58 -7.26
C CYS A 94 -8.76 -12.30 -7.90
N TYR A 95 -7.72 -12.44 -8.72
CA TYR A 95 -7.17 -11.37 -9.54
C TYR A 95 -7.21 -11.73 -11.03
N ASP A 96 -7.54 -10.75 -11.86
CA ASP A 96 -7.46 -10.87 -13.32
C ASP A 96 -6.10 -10.43 -13.89
N ASP A 97 -5.98 -10.44 -15.23
CA ASP A 97 -4.75 -10.06 -15.93
C ASP A 97 -4.36 -8.59 -15.70
N ALA A 98 -5.33 -7.73 -15.40
CA ALA A 98 -5.13 -6.33 -15.07
C ALA A 98 -4.80 -6.11 -13.59
N GLY A 99 -4.76 -7.16 -12.77
CA GLY A 99 -4.56 -7.08 -11.32
C GLY A 99 -5.79 -6.56 -10.57
N ARG A 100 -6.99 -6.64 -11.17
CA ARG A 100 -8.23 -6.26 -10.49
C ARG A 100 -8.70 -7.39 -9.58
N GLU A 101 -8.89 -7.05 -8.32
CA GLU A 101 -9.38 -7.93 -7.26
C GLU A 101 -10.91 -8.10 -7.31
N PHE A 102 -11.39 -9.31 -7.04
CA PHE A 102 -12.81 -9.62 -6.82
C PHE A 102 -12.98 -10.92 -6.02
N LEU A 103 -14.14 -11.09 -5.39
CA LEU A 103 -14.48 -12.26 -4.58
C LEU A 103 -15.20 -13.35 -5.41
N LYS A 104 -14.95 -14.61 -5.05
CA LYS A 104 -15.53 -15.82 -5.66
C LYS A 104 -16.30 -16.65 -4.65
#